data_AF-A0A2H0DQ89-F1
#
_entry.id   AF-A0A2H0DQ89-F1
#
_cell.length_a   1.000
_cell.length_b   1.000
_cell.length_c   1.000
_cell.angle_alpha   90.00
_cell.angle_beta   90.00
_cell.angle_gamma   90.00
#
_symmetry.space_group_name_H-M   'P 1'
#
loop_
_entity.id
_entity.type
_entity.pdbx_description
1 polymer ?
#
loop_
_entity_poly.entity_id
_entity_poly.type
_entity_poly.pdbx_seq_one_letter_code
_entity_poly.pdbx_strand_id
1 'polypeptide(L)'
;MAAGCFLSIPASAAVVAAAESCSMCHTGEEGSPPKLPIGGYERSAHAALACSSRHPGSDETPHAEKLPRVDCGNCHADAVLGLKSSTHGKSMLKRVRRRQ
;
A
#
# COMPACT_ATOMS: atom_id res chain seq x y z
N MET A 1 42.89 15.83 -3.80
CA MET A 1 41.91 14.77 -3.46
C MET A 1 41.08 15.28 -2.29
N ALA A 2 39.91 15.86 -2.54
CA ALA A 2 38.99 16.32 -1.50
C ALA A 2 37.91 15.24 -1.31
N ALA A 3 37.92 14.61 -0.14
CA ALA A 3 36.95 13.60 0.26
C ALA A 3 35.59 14.28 0.51
N GLY A 4 34.65 14.07 -0.42
CA GLY A 4 33.26 14.51 -0.29
C GLY A 4 32.55 13.67 0.75
N CYS A 5 32.19 14.29 1.87
CA CYS A 5 31.36 13.73 2.92
C CYS A 5 29.94 13.51 2.35
N PHE A 6 29.59 12.27 2.03
CA PHE A 6 28.22 11.90 1.67
C PHE A 6 27.34 12.07 2.91
N LEU A 7 26.56 13.15 2.93
CA LEU A 7 25.45 13.34 3.86
C LEU A 7 24.40 12.25 3.59
N SER A 8 24.42 11.20 4.41
CA SER A 8 23.32 10.24 4.50
C SER A 8 22.07 10.99 4.99
N ILE A 9 21.11 11.17 4.09
CA ILE A 9 19.78 11.68 4.42
C ILE A 9 19.11 10.59 5.29
N PRO A 10 18.75 10.88 6.56
CA PRO A 10 18.02 9.91 7.36
C PRO A 10 16.62 9.75 6.74
N ALA A 11 16.20 8.50 6.53
CA ALA A 11 14.80 8.21 6.28
C ALA A 11 13.99 8.81 7.43
N SER A 12 13.11 9.77 7.11
CA SER A 12 12.40 10.56 8.12
C SER A 12 11.49 9.69 8.98
N ALA A 13 11.59 9.83 10.30
CA ALA A 13 10.75 9.16 11.30
C ALA A 13 9.24 9.36 11.11
N ALA A 14 8.84 10.43 10.40
CA ALA A 14 7.45 10.72 10.07
C ALA A 14 6.75 9.63 9.24
N VAL A 15 7.50 8.88 8.42
CA VAL A 15 6.92 7.85 7.53
C VAL A 15 6.59 6.56 8.31
N VAL A 16 7.38 6.23 9.33
CA VAL A 16 7.15 5.08 10.21
C VAL A 16 5.91 5.32 11.09
N ALA A 17 5.78 6.52 11.66
CA ALA A 17 4.66 6.90 12.51
C ALA A 17 3.28 6.81 11.80
N ALA A 18 3.23 7.08 10.49
CA ALA A 18 1.98 7.01 9.72
C ALA A 18 1.48 5.56 9.54
N ALA A 19 2.38 4.58 9.37
CA ALA A 19 1.99 3.15 9.30
C ALA A 19 1.57 2.61 10.68
N GLU A 20 2.22 3.08 11.76
CA GLU A 20 1.89 2.70 13.14
C GLU A 20 0.52 3.20 13.61
N SER A 21 0.04 4.34 13.11
CA SER A 21 -1.29 4.83 13.50
C SER A 21 -2.45 3.91 13.06
N CYS A 22 -2.31 3.21 11.93
CA CYS A 22 -3.37 2.34 11.41
C CYS A 22 -3.49 1.04 12.24
N SER A 23 -2.38 0.54 12.80
CA SER A 23 -2.37 -0.68 13.61
C SER A 23 -3.01 -0.50 14.99
N MET A 24 -3.27 0.74 15.42
CA MET A 24 -4.00 1.03 16.66
C MET A 24 -5.44 0.53 16.62
N CYS A 25 -6.07 0.49 15.43
CA CYS A 25 -7.42 -0.05 15.26
C CYS A 25 -7.43 -1.38 14.52
N HIS A 26 -6.54 -1.59 13.55
CA HIS A 26 -6.46 -2.84 12.78
C HIS A 26 -5.63 -3.92 13.52
N THR A 27 -6.11 -4.33 14.68
CA THR A 27 -5.46 -5.34 15.53
C THR A 27 -5.85 -6.76 15.11
N GLY A 28 -7.05 -6.93 14.52
CA GLY A 28 -7.65 -8.22 14.17
C GLY A 28 -8.14 -9.02 15.36
N GLU A 29 -8.33 -8.36 16.50
CA GLU A 29 -9.03 -8.92 17.66
C GLU A 29 -10.54 -8.96 17.42
N GLU A 30 -11.29 -9.63 18.29
CA GLU A 30 -12.74 -9.69 18.16
C GLU A 30 -13.35 -8.28 18.18
N GLY A 31 -14.18 -7.96 17.17
CA GLY A 31 -14.77 -6.63 17.01
C GLY A 31 -13.84 -5.58 16.39
N SER A 32 -12.59 -5.93 16.06
CA SER A 32 -11.64 -5.04 15.37
C SER A 32 -11.64 -5.27 13.84
N PRO A 33 -11.35 -4.23 13.05
CA PRO A 33 -11.02 -4.38 11.64
C PRO A 33 -9.89 -5.41 11.37
N PRO A 34 -9.79 -5.94 10.14
CA PRO A 34 -8.78 -6.94 9.80
C PRO A 34 -7.35 -6.49 10.14
N LYS A 35 -6.57 -7.39 10.74
CA LYS A 35 -5.17 -7.12 11.11
C LYS A 35 -4.32 -6.70 9.92
N LEU A 36 -3.51 -5.66 10.08
CA LEU A 36 -2.54 -5.25 9.07
C LEU A 36 -1.34 -6.21 9.01
N PRO A 37 -0.85 -6.58 7.82
CA PRO A 37 0.32 -7.44 7.66
C PRO A 37 1.64 -6.64 7.80
N ILE A 38 1.84 -5.96 8.93
CA ILE A 38 2.96 -5.01 9.14
C ILE A 38 4.32 -5.63 8.83
N GLY A 39 4.62 -6.82 9.35
CA GLY A 39 5.90 -7.48 9.07
C GLY A 39 6.12 -7.81 7.59
N GLY A 40 5.06 -8.04 6.81
CA GLY A 40 5.17 -8.21 5.36
C GLY A 40 5.40 -6.89 4.63
N TYR A 41 4.75 -5.82 5.09
CA TYR A 41 4.91 -4.47 4.57
C TYR A 41 6.33 -3.93 4.81
N GLU A 42 6.88 -4.08 6.01
CA GLU A 42 8.23 -3.61 6.38
C GLU A 42 9.34 -4.26 5.54
N ARG A 43 9.14 -5.50 5.08
CA ARG A 43 10.08 -6.20 4.20
C ARG A 43 9.84 -5.94 2.71
N SER A 44 8.82 -5.15 2.38
CA SER A 44 8.44 -4.88 1.00
C SER A 44 9.22 -3.67 0.43
N ALA A 45 9.25 -3.56 -0.90
CA ALA A 45 9.76 -2.37 -1.58
C ALA A 45 8.95 -1.09 -1.27
N HIS A 46 7.75 -1.23 -0.68
CA HIS A 46 6.89 -0.12 -0.30
C HIS A 46 7.00 0.25 1.18
N ALA A 47 7.97 -0.29 1.94
CA ALA A 47 8.13 0.00 3.37
C ALA A 47 8.32 1.50 3.69
N ALA A 48 8.71 2.29 2.70
CA ALA A 48 8.85 3.75 2.79
C ALA A 48 7.58 4.53 2.35
N LEU A 49 6.44 3.86 2.12
CA LEU A 49 5.20 4.51 1.68
C LEU A 49 4.12 4.38 2.77
N ALA A 50 3.63 5.49 3.29
CA ALA A 50 2.51 5.48 4.24
C ALA A 50 1.31 4.68 3.70
N CYS A 51 0.60 3.97 4.57
CA CYS A 51 -0.55 3.12 4.18
C CYS A 51 -1.63 3.92 3.42
N SER A 52 -1.90 5.17 3.83
CA SER A 52 -2.89 6.03 3.19
C SER A 52 -2.53 6.45 1.76
N SER A 53 -1.25 6.42 1.38
CA SER A 53 -0.83 6.72 0.01
C SER A 53 -1.40 5.75 -1.02
N ARG A 54 -1.74 4.52 -0.59
CA ARG A 54 -2.30 3.46 -1.45
C ARG A 54 -3.74 3.12 -1.12
N HIS A 55 -4.18 3.42 0.09
CA HIS A 55 -5.56 3.25 0.57
C HIS A 55 -6.28 4.61 0.60
N PRO A 56 -6.73 5.13 -0.55
CA PRO A 56 -7.39 6.43 -0.60
C PRO A 56 -8.66 6.44 0.27
N GLY A 57 -8.87 7.53 0.99
CA GLY A 57 -10.00 7.68 1.92
C GLY A 57 -9.76 7.10 3.31
N SER A 58 -8.54 6.63 3.62
CA SER A 58 -8.16 6.21 4.98
C SER A 58 -7.67 7.37 5.87
N ASP A 59 -7.57 8.59 5.34
CA ASP A 59 -7.06 9.76 6.06
C ASP A 59 -8.06 10.31 7.09
N GLU A 60 -9.35 10.06 6.89
CA GLU A 60 -10.40 10.35 7.87
C GLU A 60 -10.59 9.14 8.78
N THR A 61 -10.47 9.31 10.10
CA THR A 61 -10.67 8.21 11.06
C THR A 61 -11.79 8.55 12.05
N PRO A 62 -12.72 7.61 12.34
CA PRO A 62 -12.86 6.28 11.71
C PRO A 62 -13.27 6.39 10.23
N HIS A 63 -12.58 5.65 9.35
CA HIS A 63 -12.87 5.66 7.91
C HIS A 63 -14.06 4.75 7.59
N ALA A 64 -14.60 4.90 6.38
CA ALA A 64 -15.60 3.98 5.85
C ALA A 64 -15.09 2.53 5.90
N GLU A 65 -15.98 1.60 6.23
CA GLU A 65 -15.65 0.17 6.36
C GLU A 65 -15.07 -0.41 5.06
N LYS A 66 -15.53 0.09 3.91
CA LYS A 66 -15.09 -0.34 2.60
C LYS A 66 -14.41 0.80 1.84
N LEU A 67 -13.09 0.76 1.85
CA LEU A 67 -12.27 1.64 1.03
C LEU A 67 -12.25 1.20 -0.44
N PRO A 68 -11.99 2.12 -1.38
CA PRO A 68 -11.68 1.78 -2.76
C PRO A 68 -10.52 0.79 -2.85
N ARG A 69 -10.47 0.02 -3.94
CA ARG A 69 -9.31 -0.83 -4.21
C ARG A 69 -8.09 0.03 -4.50
N VAL A 70 -6.94 -0.43 -4.04
CA VAL A 70 -5.65 0.20 -4.33
C VAL A 70 -5.39 0.25 -5.84
N ASP A 71 -4.87 1.37 -6.34
CA ASP A 71 -4.58 1.55 -7.76
C ASP A 71 -3.07 1.58 -8.02
N CYS A 72 -2.48 0.42 -8.32
CA CYS A 72 -1.07 0.25 -8.69
C CYS A 72 -0.65 1.10 -9.91
N GLY A 73 -1.59 1.47 -10.78
CA GLY A 73 -1.33 2.23 -12.00
C GLY A 73 -0.88 3.66 -11.75
N ASN A 74 -1.19 4.22 -10.57
CA ASN A 74 -0.76 5.58 -10.21
C ASN A 74 0.77 5.76 -10.22
N CYS A 75 1.53 4.68 -9.93
CA CYS A 75 3.00 4.70 -9.99
C CYS A 75 3.58 3.69 -11.00
N HIS A 76 2.88 2.58 -11.28
CA HIS A 76 3.35 1.51 -12.16
C HIS A 76 2.48 1.38 -13.42
N ALA A 77 2.32 2.48 -14.15
CA ALA A 77 1.48 2.54 -15.35
C ALA A 77 1.84 1.44 -16.37
N ASP A 78 3.12 1.29 -16.69
CA ASP A 78 3.59 0.31 -17.69
C ASP A 78 3.34 -1.13 -17.26
N ALA A 79 3.57 -1.45 -15.99
CA ALA A 79 3.31 -2.79 -15.46
C ALA A 79 1.81 -3.13 -15.52
N VAL A 80 0.95 -2.16 -15.22
CA VAL A 80 -0.51 -2.33 -15.35
C VAL A 80 -0.92 -2.51 -16.81
N LEU A 81 -0.34 -1.76 -17.74
CA LEU A 81 -0.59 -1.93 -19.17
C LEU A 81 -0.13 -3.31 -19.67
N GLY A 82 1.05 -3.76 -19.27
CA GLY A 82 1.57 -5.10 -19.56
C GLY A 82 0.67 -6.20 -18.98
N LEU A 83 0.20 -6.04 -17.74
CA LEU A 83 -0.73 -6.99 -17.15
C LEU A 83 -2.06 -7.04 -17.93
N LYS A 84 -2.64 -5.89 -18.26
CA LYS A 84 -3.90 -5.78 -19.02
C LYS A 84 -3.81 -6.44 -20.40
N SER A 85 -2.65 -6.39 -21.05
CA SER A 85 -2.44 -7.00 -22.37
C SER A 85 -2.14 -8.51 -22.31
N SER A 86 -1.63 -8.99 -21.17
CA SER A 86 -1.26 -10.40 -20.95
C SER A 86 -2.45 -11.37 -20.90
N THR A 87 -2.18 -12.65 -21.15
CA THR A 87 -3.16 -13.74 -20.98
C THR A 87 -3.65 -13.86 -19.54
N HIS A 88 -2.75 -13.68 -18.57
CA HIS A 88 -3.07 -13.67 -17.14
C HIS A 88 -4.07 -12.55 -16.80
N GLY A 89 -3.80 -11.30 -17.19
CA GLY A 89 -4.70 -10.18 -16.92
C GLY A 89 -6.05 -10.31 -17.62
N LYS A 90 -6.06 -10.73 -18.89
CA LYS A 90 -7.32 -11.01 -19.64
C LYS A 90 -8.16 -12.10 -18.98
N SER A 91 -7.53 -13.13 -18.40
CA SER A 91 -8.24 -14.19 -17.67
C SER A 91 -8.87 -13.70 -16.36
N MET A 92 -8.19 -12.80 -15.64
CA MET A 92 -8.72 -12.18 -14.44
C MET A 92 -9.94 -11.29 -14.73
N LEU A 93 -9.92 -10.51 -15.82
CA LEU A 93 -11.06 -9.69 -16.25
C LEU A 93 -12.30 -10.55 -16.57
N LYS A 94 -12.12 -11.72 -17.19
CA LYS A 94 -13.23 -12.66 -17.44
C LYS A 94 -13.81 -13.23 -16.15
N ARG A 95 -12.98 -13.48 -15.14
CA ARG A 95 -13.42 -14.01 -13.83
C ARG A 95 -14.18 -12.95 -13.02
N VAL A 96 -13.73 -11.70 -13.04
CA VAL A 96 -14.45 -10.58 -12.42
C VAL A 96 -15.84 -10.45 -13.06
N ARG A 97 -15.94 -10.47 -14.39
CA ARG A 97 -17.22 -10.41 -15.13
C ARG A 97 -18.19 -11.57 -14.89
N ARG A 98 -17.74 -12.71 -14.37
CA ARG A 98 -18.61 -13.84 -14.02
C ARG A 98 -19.11 -13.81 -12.57
N ARG A 99 -18.60 -12.88 -11.75
CA ARG A 99 -18.94 -12.72 -10.33
C ARG A 99 -19.77 -11.44 -10.05
N GLN A 100 -20.18 -10.75 -11.10
CA GLN A 100 -21.10 -9.62 -11.14
C GLN A 100 -22.24 -10.02 -12.08
#